data_AF-A0A1I3IAQ7-F1
#
_entry.id   AF-A0A1I3IAQ7-F1
#
_cell.length_a   1.000
_cell.length_b   1.000
_cell.length_c   1.000
_cell.angle_alpha   90.00
_cell.angle_beta   90.00
_cell.angle_gamma   90.00
#
_symmetry.space_group_name_H-M   'P 1'
#
loop_
_entity.id
_entity.type
_entity.pdbx_description
1 polymer ?
#
loop_
_entity_poly.entity_id
_entity_poly.type
_entity_poly.pdbx_seq_one_letter_code
_entity_poly.pdbx_strand_id
1 'polypeptide(L)'
;MSTKILPESDIRPDLSHGDGDHERFAHYVEKNKIMESAFSGTPVRALCGKVWVPNRDPQKFPVCPECKEIYEGLPKGEDNNNNE
;
A
#
# COMPACT_ATOMS: atom_id res chain seq x y z
N MET A 1 -48.12 -1.74 11.54
CA MET A 1 -46.86 -0.97 11.43
C MET A 1 -45.72 -1.97 11.40
N SER A 2 -45.16 -2.22 10.22
CA SER A 2 -44.09 -3.21 10.04
C SER A 2 -42.79 -2.46 9.80
N THR A 3 -41.95 -2.38 10.83
CA THR A 3 -40.58 -1.92 10.69
C THR A 3 -39.79 -2.99 9.93
N LYS A 4 -39.72 -2.82 8.61
CA LYS A 4 -38.82 -3.61 7.76
C LYS A 4 -37.40 -3.13 8.03
N ILE A 5 -36.68 -3.88 8.86
CA ILE A 5 -35.24 -3.70 9.05
C ILE A 5 -34.58 -4.22 7.77
N LEU A 6 -34.11 -3.31 6.91
CA LEU A 6 -33.21 -3.68 5.81
C LEU A 6 -31.86 -4.08 6.43
N PRO A 7 -31.22 -5.17 5.97
CA PRO A 7 -29.85 -5.45 6.36
C PRO A 7 -28.97 -4.29 5.86
N GLU A 8 -28.33 -3.60 6.79
CA GLU A 8 -27.31 -2.61 6.51
C GLU A 8 -26.29 -3.28 5.59
N SER A 9 -26.21 -2.81 4.35
CA SER A 9 -25.19 -3.22 3.41
C SER A 9 -23.85 -3.03 4.10
N ASP A 10 -23.16 -4.13 4.37
CA ASP A 10 -21.74 -4.20 4.73
C ASP A 10 -20.95 -3.61 3.55
N ILE A 11 -20.99 -2.28 3.41
CA ILE A 11 -20.06 -1.48 2.63
C ILE A 11 -18.73 -1.55 3.35
N ARG A 12 -18.14 -2.75 3.37
CA ARG A 12 -16.69 -2.87 3.47
C ARG A 12 -16.19 -2.12 2.24
N PRO A 13 -15.46 -1.00 2.38
CA PRO A 13 -14.84 -0.38 1.24
C PRO A 13 -14.00 -1.48 0.58
N ASP A 14 -14.36 -1.82 -0.65
CA ASP A 14 -13.57 -2.67 -1.51
C ASP A 14 -12.26 -1.90 -1.78
N LEU A 15 -11.29 -2.08 -0.88
CA LEU A 15 -9.97 -1.47 -1.03
C LEU A 15 -9.23 -2.07 -2.24
N SER A 16 -9.73 -3.17 -2.80
CA SER A 16 -9.31 -3.73 -4.08
C SER A 16 -9.96 -2.95 -5.23
N HIS A 17 -9.56 -1.69 -5.39
CA HIS A 17 -9.85 -0.94 -6.61
C HIS A 17 -9.34 -1.77 -7.79
N GLY A 18 -10.30 -2.32 -8.53
CA GLY A 18 -10.12 -3.35 -9.53
C GLY A 18 -9.35 -2.84 -10.72
N ASP A 19 -8.11 -3.30 -10.85
CA ASP A 19 -7.37 -3.36 -12.10
C ASP A 19 -6.35 -4.48 -11.91
N GLY A 20 -6.70 -5.68 -12.39
CA GLY A 20 -6.00 -6.97 -12.17
C GLY A 20 -4.57 -7.08 -12.70
N ASP A 21 -3.90 -5.95 -12.94
CA ASP A 21 -2.49 -5.89 -13.29
C ASP A 21 -1.67 -5.20 -12.18
N HIS A 22 -2.26 -4.28 -11.42
CA HIS A 22 -1.58 -3.49 -10.40
C HIS A 22 -1.48 -4.19 -9.03
N GLU A 23 -1.97 -5.43 -8.90
CA GLU A 23 -1.77 -6.28 -7.71
C GLU A 23 -0.53 -7.18 -7.82
N ARG A 24 0.11 -7.21 -8.99
CA ARG A 24 1.30 -8.02 -9.27
C ARG A 24 2.59 -7.21 -9.33
N PHE A 25 2.54 -5.92 -9.01
CA PHE A 25 3.73 -5.08 -8.94
C PHE A 25 4.08 -4.73 -7.49
N ALA A 26 5.38 -4.75 -7.18
CA ALA A 26 5.91 -4.20 -5.95
C ALA A 26 5.90 -2.67 -6.03
N HIS A 27 5.39 -2.01 -4.99
CA HIS A 27 5.37 -0.56 -4.90
C HIS A 27 6.36 -0.07 -3.86
N TYR A 28 7.08 1.03 -4.17
CA TYR A 28 7.96 1.66 -3.20
C TYR A 28 7.16 2.47 -2.19
N VAL A 29 7.59 2.32 -0.94
CA VAL A 29 7.05 2.95 0.26
C VAL A 29 8.21 3.29 1.17
N GLU A 30 8.00 4.24 2.08
CA GLU A 30 8.96 4.55 3.13
C GLU A 30 9.33 3.26 3.89
N LYS A 31 10.63 2.96 3.95
CA LYS A 31 11.19 1.72 4.53
C LYS A 31 10.72 1.50 5.98
N ASN A 32 10.56 2.57 6.76
CA ASN A 32 10.08 2.49 8.12
C ASN A 32 8.58 2.12 8.17
N LYS A 33 7.75 2.74 7.31
CA LYS A 33 6.31 2.47 7.28
C LYS A 33 5.95 1.08 6.79
N ILE A 34 6.68 0.54 5.82
CA ILE A 34 6.40 -0.82 5.31
C ILE A 34 6.68 -1.89 6.36
N MET A 35 7.75 -1.75 7.16
CA MET A 35 8.05 -2.68 8.24
C MET A 35 7.01 -2.61 9.36
N GLU A 36 6.65 -1.39 9.80
CA GLU A 36 5.63 -1.20 10.84
C GLU A 36 4.25 -1.72 10.39
N SER A 37 3.89 -1.47 9.13
CA SER A 37 2.60 -1.87 8.60
C SER A 37 2.50 -3.36 8.28
N ALA A 38 3.61 -4.00 7.92
CA ALA A 38 3.67 -5.45 7.79
C ALA A 38 3.38 -6.16 9.12
N PHE A 39 3.72 -5.55 10.25
CA PHE A 39 3.41 -6.09 11.58
C PHE A 39 2.02 -5.68 12.06
N SER A 40 1.64 -4.42 11.86
CA SER A 40 0.38 -3.85 12.37
C SER A 40 -0.84 -4.17 11.49
N GLY A 41 -0.63 -4.64 10.26
CA GLY A 41 -1.70 -4.86 9.28
C GLY A 41 -2.33 -3.57 8.77
N THR A 42 -1.64 -2.43 8.93
CA THR A 42 -2.15 -1.12 8.52
C THR A 42 -1.96 -0.91 7.01
N PRO A 43 -2.89 -0.21 6.35
CA PRO A 43 -2.74 0.14 4.94
C PRO A 43 -1.64 1.19 4.76
N VAL A 44 -0.73 0.93 3.81
CA VAL A 44 0.33 1.87 3.40
C VAL A 44 0.02 2.49 2.05
N ARG A 45 0.53 3.71 1.82
CA ARG A 45 0.40 4.42 0.55
C ARG A 45 1.73 4.48 -0.18
N ALA A 46 1.75 4.01 -1.42
CA ALA A 46 2.89 4.00 -2.34
C ALA A 46 3.27 5.41 -2.80
N LEU A 47 4.47 5.53 -3.37
CA LEU A 47 4.88 6.70 -4.14
C LEU A 47 3.95 7.00 -5.33
N CYS A 48 3.39 5.97 -5.97
CA CYS A 48 2.37 6.11 -7.02
C CYS A 48 0.97 6.50 -6.49
N GLY A 49 0.81 6.62 -5.18
CA GLY A 49 -0.46 6.93 -4.54
C GLY A 49 -1.35 5.72 -4.25
N LYS A 50 -0.98 4.50 -4.68
CA LYS A 50 -1.74 3.27 -4.40
C LYS A 50 -1.70 2.91 -2.91
N VAL A 51 -2.86 2.62 -2.34
CA VAL A 51 -2.99 2.18 -0.94
C VAL A 51 -3.18 0.67 -0.90
N TRP A 52 -2.37 -0.05 -0.11
CA TRP A 52 -2.50 -1.49 0.05
C TRP A 52 -2.08 -1.94 1.45
N VAL A 53 -2.54 -3.11 1.87
CA VAL A 53 -2.04 -3.77 3.09
C VAL A 53 -0.94 -4.76 2.68
N PRO A 54 0.30 -4.62 3.20
CA PRO A 54 1.40 -5.51 2.85
C PRO A 54 1.16 -6.90 3.42
N ASN A 55 0.75 -7.84 2.56
CA ASN A 55 0.47 -9.24 2.92
C ASN A 55 1.21 -10.26 2.02
N ARG A 56 2.12 -9.80 1.14
CA ARG A 56 2.88 -10.63 0.19
C ARG A 56 4.33 -10.18 0.12
N ASP A 57 5.23 -11.11 -0.22
CA ASP A 57 6.67 -10.82 -0.39
C ASP A 57 6.93 -9.90 -1.61
N PRO A 58 7.42 -8.66 -1.42
CA PRO A 58 7.67 -7.73 -2.54
C PRO A 58 8.82 -8.15 -3.45
N GLN A 59 9.72 -9.07 -3.02
CA GLN A 59 10.81 -9.58 -3.86
C GLN A 59 10.35 -10.51 -4.98
N LYS A 60 9.14 -11.05 -4.90
CA LYS A 60 8.61 -11.98 -5.93
C LYS A 60 7.93 -11.26 -7.10
N PHE A 61 7.83 -9.93 -7.03
CA PHE A 61 7.06 -9.13 -7.97
C PHE A 61 7.92 -8.03 -8.62
N PRO A 62 7.75 -7.77 -9.92
CA PRO A 62 8.41 -6.64 -10.57
C PRO A 62 7.98 -5.32 -9.93
N VAL A 63 8.87 -4.34 -9.87
CA VAL A 63 8.54 -3.02 -9.30
C VAL A 63 7.66 -2.22 -10.28
N CYS A 64 6.69 -1.48 -9.75
CA CYS A 64 5.86 -0.57 -10.54
C CYS A 64 6.73 0.48 -11.25
N PRO A 65 6.58 0.67 -12.57
CA PRO A 65 7.42 1.58 -13.35
C PRO A 65 7.35 3.02 -12.83
N GLU A 66 6.16 3.50 -12.48
CA GLU A 66 5.98 4.84 -11.91
C GLU A 66 6.70 5.00 -10.57
N CYS A 67 6.60 4.02 -9.67
CA CYS A 67 7.37 4.03 -8.42
C CYS A 67 8.88 4.03 -8.67
N LYS A 68 9.34 3.29 -9.69
CA LYS A 68 10.75 3.22 -10.06
C LYS A 68 11.24 4.58 -10.58
N GLU A 69 10.49 5.23 -11.47
CA GLU A 69 10.83 6.55 -12.02
C GLU A 69 10.90 7.62 -10.93
N ILE A 70 9.91 7.65 -10.03
CA ILE A 70 9.91 8.58 -8.88
C ILE A 70 11.10 8.30 -7.97
N TYR A 71 11.38 7.02 -7.66
CA TYR A 71 12.50 6.62 -6.81
C TYR A 71 13.88 6.95 -7.43
N GLU A 72 14.01 6.85 -8.75
CA GLU A 72 15.24 7.23 -9.47
C GLU A 72 15.41 8.76 -9.56
N GLY A 73 14.31 9.51 -9.61
CA GLY A 73 14.32 10.99 -9.60
C GLY A 73 14.45 11.62 -8.22
N LEU A 74 14.13 10.88 -7.15
CA LEU A 74 14.37 11.30 -5.78
C LEU A 74 15.89 11.28 -5.51
N PRO A 75 16.48 12.35 -4.95
CA PRO A 75 17.82 12.22 -4.38
C PRO A 75 17.72 11.09 -3.36
N LYS A 76 18.62 10.09 -3.45
CA LYS A 76 18.76 9.06 -2.41
C LYS A 76 19.18 9.76 -1.14
N GLY A 77 18.20 10.31 -0.42
CA GLY A 77 18.40 10.98 0.85
C GLY A 77 18.97 9.95 1.79
N GLU A 78 20.19 10.22 2.24
CA GLU A 78 20.82 9.59 3.39
C GLU A 78 19.77 9.20 4.41
N ASP A 79 19.75 7.91 4.71
CA ASP A 79 19.20 7.36 5.93
C ASP A 79 19.89 8.07 7.11
N ASN A 80 19.31 9.19 7.53
CA ASN A 80 19.67 9.88 8.75
C ASN A 80 19.24 9.01 9.94
N ASN A 81 19.99 7.94 10.20
CA ASN A 81 20.05 7.28 11.50
C ASN A 81 20.89 8.15 12.44
N ASN A 82 20.38 9.34 12.77
CA ASN A 82 20.83 10.08 13.94
C ASN A 82 19.86 9.75 15.07
N ASN A 83 20.15 8.66 15.79
CA ASN A 83 19.61 8.42 17.12
C ASN A 83 20.78 8.56 18.09
N GLU A 84 20.85 9.71 18.75
CA GLU A 84 21.78 10.04 19.83
C GLU A 84 21.23 9.57 21.18
#